data_AF-A0AAD0DYK6-F1
#
_entry.id   AF-A0AAD0DYK6-F1
#
_cell.length_a   1.000
_cell.length_b   1.000
_cell.length_c   1.000
_cell.angle_alpha   90.00
_cell.angle_beta   90.00
_cell.angle_gamma   90.00
#
_symmetry.space_group_name_H-M   'P 1'
#
loop_
_entity.id
_entity.type
_entity.pdbx_description
1 polymer ?
#
loop_
_entity_poly.entity_id
_entity_poly.type
_entity_poly.pdbx_seq_one_letter_code
_entity_poly.pdbx_strand_id
1 'polypeptide(L)' 'MNGREELAREVGEAEPGLRTYLAQTLAPLLTDNDFGYLIQDAARGDQDREQIIWQRLQHIAQVTT' A
#
# COMPACT_ATOMS: atom_id res chain seq x y z
N MET A 1 -5.78 15.87 5.97
CA MET A 1 -4.79 15.58 4.90
C MET A 1 -4.77 14.08 4.64
N ASN A 2 -4.77 13.67 3.37
CA ASN A 2 -4.84 12.25 2.95
C ASN A 2 -3.49 11.50 3.07
N GLY A 3 -2.54 12.01 3.86
CA GLY A 3 -1.20 11.45 4.03
C GLY A 3 -0.26 11.82 2.87
N ARG A 4 0.61 10.89 2.46
CA ARG A 4 1.55 11.04 1.34
C ARG A 4 0.93 10.60 0.02
N GLU A 5 0.35 11.53 -0.71
CA GLU A 5 -0.25 11.29 -2.03
C GLU A 5 0.83 10.97 -3.08
N GLU A 6 2.01 11.54 -2.91
CA GLU A 6 3.20 11.39 -3.75
C GLU A 6 3.82 9.98 -3.70
N LEU A 7 3.48 9.17 -2.69
CA LEU A 7 4.16 7.90 -2.40
C LEU A 7 4.08 6.90 -3.56
N ALA A 8 2.94 6.82 -4.25
CA ALA A 8 2.78 5.90 -5.39
C ALA A 8 3.72 6.28 -6.54
N ARG A 9 3.88 7.59 -6.81
CA ARG A 9 4.81 8.11 -7.81
C ARG A 9 6.26 7.85 -7.39
N GLU A 10 6.61 8.12 -6.12
CA GLU A 10 7.95 7.88 -5.58
C GLU A 10 8.36 6.42 -5.68
N VAL A 11 7.46 5.48 -5.39
CA VAL A 11 7.71 4.05 -5.60
C VAL A 11 7.86 3.73 -7.09
N GLY A 12 7.03 4.31 -7.96
CA GLY A 12 7.17 4.14 -9.41
C GLY A 12 8.53 4.59 -9.96
N GLU A 13 9.10 5.66 -9.40
CA GLU A 13 10.40 6.22 -9.77
C GLU A 13 11.58 5.54 -9.07
N ALA A 14 11.32 4.68 -8.08
CA ALA A 14 12.37 3.99 -7.35
C ALA A 14 13.13 2.98 -8.24
N GLU A 15 14.37 2.70 -7.85
CA GLU A 15 15.21 1.69 -8.49
C GLU A 15 14.48 0.33 -8.56
N PRO A 16 14.64 -0.45 -9.66
CA PRO A 16 13.85 -1.66 -9.90
C PRO A 16 13.91 -2.70 -8.77
N GLY A 17 15.06 -2.81 -8.09
CA GLY A 17 15.23 -3.71 -6.94
C GLY A 17 14.34 -3.33 -5.76
N LEU A 18 14.17 -2.04 -5.48
CA LEU A 18 13.29 -1.57 -4.41
C LEU A 18 11.81 -1.77 -4.77
N ARG A 19 11.43 -1.50 -6.02
CA ARG A 19 10.06 -1.78 -6.51
C ARG A 19 9.70 -3.26 -6.35
N THR A 20 10.61 -4.14 -6.78
CA THR A 20 10.46 -5.59 -6.65
C THR A 20 10.32 -6.01 -5.19
N TYR A 21 11.19 -5.51 -4.31
CA TYR A 21 11.14 -5.81 -2.88
C TYR A 21 9.79 -5.40 -2.26
N LEU A 22 9.32 -4.18 -2.56
CA LEU A 22 8.05 -3.68 -2.05
C LEU A 22 6.88 -4.52 -2.56
N ALA A 23 6.86 -4.85 -3.86
CA ALA A 23 5.82 -5.68 -4.46
C ALA A 23 5.77 -7.07 -3.81
N GLN A 24 6.91 -7.73 -3.67
CA GLN A 24 7.02 -9.06 -3.06
C GLN A 24 6.66 -9.06 -1.57
N THR A 25 6.93 -7.97 -0.85
CA THR A 25 6.61 -7.85 0.58
C THR A 25 5.13 -7.56 0.80
N LEU A 26 4.52 -6.71 -0.02
CA LEU A 26 3.13 -6.29 0.14
C LEU A 26 2.12 -7.29 -0.41
N ALA A 27 2.44 -7.99 -1.50
CA ALA A 27 1.54 -8.99 -2.10
C ALA A 27 0.99 -10.02 -1.10
N PRO A 28 1.80 -10.66 -0.23
CA PRO A 28 1.27 -11.61 0.76
C PRO A 28 0.47 -10.94 1.88
N LEU A 29 0.78 -9.69 2.26
CA LEU A 29 0.01 -8.96 3.28
C LEU A 29 -1.38 -8.61 2.76
N LEU A 30 -1.51 -8.26 1.48
CA LEU A 30 -2.79 -7.91 0.85
C LEU A 30 -3.74 -9.12 0.70
N THR A 31 -3.24 -10.34 0.85
CA THR A 31 -4.05 -11.57 0.84
C THR A 31 -4.28 -12.15 2.24
N ASP A 32 -3.67 -11.57 3.26
CA ASP A 32 -3.83 -11.96 4.66
C ASP A 32 -5.09 -11.33 5.25
N ASN A 33 -5.98 -12.16 5.81
CA ASN A 33 -7.23 -11.71 6.41
C ASN A 33 -6.99 -10.85 7.67
N ASP A 34 -5.92 -11.09 8.41
CA ASP A 34 -5.61 -10.34 9.63
C ASP A 34 -5.01 -8.96 9.32
N PHE A 35 -4.45 -8.79 8.13
CA PHE A 35 -3.89 -7.51 7.69
C PHE A 35 -4.95 -6.41 7.63
N GLY A 36 -6.21 -6.77 7.36
CA GLY A 36 -7.32 -5.82 7.35
C GLY A 36 -7.52 -5.12 8.70
N TYR A 37 -7.27 -5.79 9.82
CA TYR A 37 -7.36 -5.15 11.14
C TYR A 37 -6.28 -4.08 11.35
N LEU A 38 -5.09 -4.28 10.79
CA LEU A 38 -4.03 -3.27 10.84
C LEU A 38 -4.37 -2.04 10.00
N ILE A 39 -5.03 -2.23 8.85
CA ILE A 39 -5.49 -1.11 8.02
C ILE A 39 -6.60 -0.32 8.73
N GLN A 40 -7.55 -1.01 9.34
CA GLN A 40 -8.61 -0.40 10.13
C GLN A 40 -8.05 0.41 11.31
N ASP A 41 -7.09 -0.14 12.06
CA ASP A 41 -6.42 0.56 13.16
C ASP A 41 -5.66 1.80 12.65
N ALA A 42 -4.90 1.67 11.56
CA ALA A 42 -4.16 2.77 10.94
C ALA A 42 -5.08 3.90 10.42
N ALA A 43 -6.29 3.54 9.99
CA ALA A 43 -7.33 4.48 9.59
C ALA A 43 -8.14 5.04 10.77
N ARG A 44 -7.94 4.52 11.98
CA ARG A 44 -8.73 4.85 13.19
C ARG A 44 -10.23 4.59 13.00
N GLY A 45 -10.57 3.53 12.25
CA GLY A 45 -11.94 3.16 11.92
C GLY A 45 -12.66 4.08 10.92
N ASP A 46 -11.94 4.98 10.25
CA ASP A 46 -12.48 5.82 9.18
C ASP A 46 -12.48 5.04 7.86
N GLN A 47 -13.67 4.67 7.38
CA GLN A 47 -13.83 3.82 6.19
C GLN A 47 -13.30 4.45 4.90
N ASP A 48 -13.47 5.77 4.72
CA ASP A 48 -12.95 6.47 3.55
C ASP A 48 -11.42 6.43 3.57
N ARG A 49 -10.84 6.58 4.77
CA ARG A 49 -9.40 6.49 4.96
C ARG A 49 -8.86 5.07 4.75
N GLU A 50 -9.56 4.04 5.21
CA GLU A 50 -9.21 2.64 4.96
C GLU A 50 -9.15 2.37 3.45
N GLN A 51 -10.15 2.83 2.71
CA GLN A 51 -10.21 2.62 1.26
C GLN A 51 -9.02 3.27 0.54
N ILE A 52 -8.65 4.50 0.94
CA ILE A 52 -7.45 5.18 0.41
C ILE A 52 -6.18 4.38 0.69
N ILE A 53 -6.03 3.82 1.90
CA ILE A 53 -4.85 3.03 2.26
C ILE A 53 -4.80 1.74 1.43
N TRP A 54 -5.91 1.00 1.32
CA TRP A 54 -6.00 -0.20 0.50
C TRP A 54 -5.63 0.05 -0.96
N GLN A 55 -6.22 1.06 -1.58
CA GLN A 55 -5.94 1.41 -2.97
C GLN A 55 -4.46 1.70 -3.21
N ARG A 56 -3.81 2.40 -2.27
CA ARG A 56 -2.38 2.73 -2.37
C ARG A 56 -1.49 1.51 -2.21
N LEU A 57 -1.75 0.66 -1.22
CA LEU A 57 -0.96 -0.56 -1.02
C LEU A 57 -1.11 -1.52 -2.21
N GLN A 58 -2.32 -1.67 -2.75
CA GLN A 58 -2.57 -2.44 -3.97
C GLN A 58 -1.81 -1.88 -5.17
N HIS A 59 -1.84 -0.55 -5.37
CA HIS A 59 -1.07 0.10 -6.43
C HIS A 59 0.42 -0.22 -6.29
N ILE A 60 1.00 0.02 -5.11
CA ILE A 60 2.43 -0.23 -4.83
C ILE A 60 2.79 -1.70 -5.09
N ALA A 61 1.94 -2.63 -4.66
CA ALA A 61 2.16 -4.06 -4.86
C ALA A 61 2.14 -4.49 -6.35
N GLN A 62 1.53 -3.68 -7.22
CA GLN A 62 1.40 -3.94 -8.65
C GLN A 62 2.40 -3.14 -9.49
N VAL A 63 3.22 -2.27 -8.90
CA VAL A 63 4.31 -1.57 -9.61
C VAL A 63 5.37 -2.59 -10.01
N THR A 64 5.13 -3.24 -11.15
CA THR A 64 6.03 -4.22 -11.76
C THR A 64 6.29 -3.76 -13.18
N THR A 65 7.40 -3.06 -13.34
CA THR A 65 8.06 -2.75 -14.61
C THR A 65 9.48 -2.32 -14.28
#